data_AF-A0A2E5YF01-F1
#
_entry.id   AF-A0A2E5YF01-F1
#
_cell.length_a   1.000
_cell.length_b   1.000
_cell.length_c   1.000
_cell.angle_alpha   90.00
_cell.angle_beta   90.00
_cell.angle_gamma   90.00
#
_symmetry.space_group_name_H-M   'P 1'
#
loop_
_entity.id
_entity.type
_entity.pdbx_description
1 polymer ?
#
loop_
_entity_poly.entity_id
_entity_poly.type
_entity_poly.pdbx_seq_one_letter_code
_entity_poly.pdbx_strand_id
1 'polypeptide(L)'
;MPACRMCKQNYPQAQFISGNGPRYQVCSRCGIEHGLVDPEDTPQFYSDEILNARLSLFTRRNLPLVALLVGWILYLSIGRGIDLWSGLFFGLLAISTLIVPLLHFMGSAKFRAELSRITP
;
A
#
# COMPACT_ATOMS: atom_id res chain seq x y z
N MET A 1 -2.75 4.69 18.45
CA MET A 1 -2.44 3.32 17.97
C MET A 1 -1.84 2.55 19.13
N PRO A 2 -2.28 1.32 19.43
CA PRO A 2 -1.69 0.50 20.49
C PRO A 2 -0.25 0.09 20.14
N ALA A 3 0.60 -0.01 21.16
CA ALA A 3 1.96 -0.54 21.04
C ALA A 3 1.99 -2.02 21.44
N CYS A 4 2.72 -2.84 20.71
CA CYS A 4 2.96 -4.22 21.11
C CYS A 4 3.82 -4.28 22.37
N ARG A 5 3.42 -5.09 23.37
CA ARG A 5 4.18 -5.21 24.61
C ARG A 5 5.56 -5.85 24.44
N MET A 6 5.74 -6.68 23.41
CA MET A 6 6.97 -7.46 23.15
C MET A 6 7.94 -6.68 22.25
N CYS A 7 7.56 -6.35 21.02
CA CYS A 7 8.44 -5.62 20.08
C CYS A 7 8.40 -4.10 20.22
N LYS A 8 7.54 -3.54 21.08
CA LYS A 8 7.40 -2.09 21.35
C LYS A 8 7.07 -1.21 20.13
N GLN A 9 6.68 -1.80 19.01
CA GLN A 9 6.25 -1.09 17.81
C GLN A 9 4.75 -0.83 17.82
N ASN A 10 4.34 0.24 17.12
CA ASN A 10 2.93 0.61 16.95
C ASN A 10 2.35 -0.08 15.72
N TYR A 11 1.22 -0.74 15.90
CA TYR A 11 0.48 -1.41 14.83
C TYR A 11 -1.00 -1.02 14.85
N PRO A 12 -1.73 -1.16 13.73
CA PRO A 12 -3.19 -1.07 13.75
C PRO A 12 -3.79 -2.18 14.63
N GLN A 13 -4.92 -1.90 15.29
CA GLN A 13 -5.61 -2.84 16.20
C GLN A 13 -5.89 -4.21 15.57
N ALA A 14 -6.14 -4.26 14.26
CA ALA A 14 -6.36 -5.50 13.50
C ALA A 14 -5.16 -6.47 13.53
N GLN A 15 -3.95 -6.00 13.83
CA GLN A 15 -2.74 -6.83 13.92
C GLN A 15 -2.47 -7.37 15.34
N PHE A 16 -3.41 -7.21 16.28
CA PHE A 16 -3.27 -7.73 17.63
C PHE A 16 -4.05 -9.05 17.76
N ILE A 17 -3.45 -10.01 18.45
CA ILE A 17 -4.15 -11.26 18.78
C ILE A 17 -5.27 -10.98 19.77
N SER A 18 -6.42 -11.61 19.56
CA SER A 18 -7.52 -11.54 20.50
C SER A 18 -7.21 -12.44 21.71
N GLY A 19 -7.44 -11.92 22.91
CA GLY A 19 -7.26 -12.67 24.14
C GLY A 19 -6.84 -11.83 25.33
N ASN A 20 -7.10 -12.37 26.51
CA ASN A 20 -6.72 -11.78 27.79
C ASN A 20 -5.43 -12.43 28.33
N GLY A 21 -4.78 -11.75 29.27
CA GLY A 21 -3.57 -12.26 29.93
C GLY A 21 -2.33 -12.23 29.03
N PRO A 22 -1.66 -13.37 28.75
CA PRO A 22 -0.41 -13.40 27.98
C PRO A 22 -0.57 -13.00 26.51
N ARG A 23 -1.81 -12.96 26.00
CA ARG A 23 -2.16 -12.50 24.64
C ARG A 23 -2.47 -11.01 24.55
N TYR A 24 -2.67 -10.32 25.68
CA TYR A 24 -3.09 -8.93 25.70
C TYR A 24 -2.02 -7.99 25.12
N GLN A 25 -2.42 -7.11 24.19
CA GLN A 25 -1.54 -6.13 23.52
C GLN A 25 -0.29 -6.76 22.90
N VAL A 26 -0.39 -8.00 22.41
CA VAL A 26 0.67 -8.64 21.64
C VAL A 26 0.31 -8.53 20.16
N CYS A 27 1.23 -8.00 19.36
CA CYS A 27 1.05 -8.08 17.91
C CYS A 27 1.11 -9.53 17.52
N SER A 28 0.39 -9.86 16.47
CA SER A 28 0.23 -11.22 16.03
C SER A 28 1.61 -11.87 15.85
N ARG A 29 2.63 -11.19 15.29
CA ARG A 29 3.98 -11.72 15.01
C ARG A 29 4.66 -12.26 16.25
N CYS A 30 4.69 -11.43 17.29
CA CYS A 30 5.23 -11.85 18.58
C CYS A 30 4.37 -12.97 19.21
N GLY A 31 3.09 -13.03 18.88
CA GLY A 31 2.22 -14.14 19.23
C GLY A 31 2.69 -15.49 18.70
N ILE A 32 3.10 -15.56 17.42
CA ILE A 32 3.63 -16.79 16.81
C ILE A 32 5.06 -17.08 17.30
N GLU A 33 5.95 -16.07 17.28
CA GLU A 33 7.36 -16.24 17.67
C GLU A 33 7.50 -16.74 19.12
N HIS A 34 6.59 -16.35 20.01
CA HIS A 34 6.57 -16.78 21.42
C HIS A 34 5.57 -17.91 21.72
N GLY A 35 4.98 -18.56 20.70
CA GLY A 35 4.08 -19.71 20.88
C GLY A 35 2.79 -19.39 21.62
N LEU A 36 2.35 -18.13 21.61
CA LEU A 36 1.11 -17.68 22.24
C LEU A 36 -0.12 -18.04 21.40
N VAL A 37 0.04 -18.15 20.08
CA VAL A 37 -1.01 -18.45 19.11
C VAL A 37 -0.41 -19.29 17.97
N ASP A 38 -1.17 -20.25 17.47
CA ASP A 38 -0.78 -21.07 16.34
C ASP A 38 -0.85 -20.27 15.03
N PRO A 39 0.07 -20.48 14.06
CA PRO A 39 -0.04 -19.89 12.73
C PRO A 39 -1.41 -20.11 12.07
N GLU A 40 -2.03 -21.28 12.30
CA GLU A 40 -3.35 -21.66 11.77
C GLU A 40 -4.48 -20.81 12.37
N ASP A 41 -4.35 -20.43 13.65
CA ASP A 41 -5.35 -19.65 14.40
C ASP A 41 -5.33 -18.15 14.04
N THR A 42 -4.32 -17.71 13.27
CA THR A 42 -4.17 -16.31 12.86
C THR A 42 -3.87 -16.17 11.36
N PRO A 43 -4.81 -16.54 10.47
CA PRO A 43 -4.61 -16.45 9.02
C PRO A 43 -4.53 -14.99 8.51
N GLN A 44 -4.81 -14.00 9.35
CA GLN A 44 -4.60 -12.58 9.05
C GLN A 44 -3.13 -12.21 8.84
N PHE A 45 -2.24 -13.13 9.18
CA PHE A 45 -0.83 -13.01 8.89
C PHE A 45 -0.48 -13.58 7.54
N TYR A 46 0.14 -12.71 6.74
CA TYR A 46 1.41 -12.98 6.06
C TYR A 46 1.59 -14.37 5.42
N SER A 47 0.53 -15.00 4.95
CA SER A 47 0.65 -15.91 3.85
C SER A 47 1.08 -15.08 2.64
N ASP A 48 2.01 -15.63 1.86
CA ASP A 48 2.56 -14.94 0.69
C ASP A 48 1.45 -14.49 -0.27
N GLU A 49 0.33 -15.20 -0.29
CA GLU A 49 -0.88 -14.84 -1.03
C GLU A 49 -1.50 -13.51 -0.57
N ILE A 50 -1.66 -13.26 0.73
CA ILE A 50 -2.24 -12.00 1.26
C ILE A 50 -1.24 -10.86 1.06
N LEU A 51 0.05 -11.14 1.25
CA LEU A 51 1.12 -10.17 0.99
C LEU A 51 1.12 -9.75 -0.48
N ASN A 52 1.12 -10.70 -1.41
CA ASN A 52 1.07 -10.45 -2.84
C ASN A 52 -0.24 -9.75 -3.25
N ALA A 53 -1.38 -10.12 -2.66
CA ALA A 53 -2.65 -9.45 -2.90
C ALA A 53 -2.60 -7.97 -2.49
N ARG A 54 -2.09 -7.66 -1.28
CA ARG A 54 -1.91 -6.26 -0.83
C ARG A 54 -0.93 -5.51 -1.73
N LEU A 55 0.24 -6.10 -2.01
CA LEU A 55 1.26 -5.48 -2.86
C LEU A 55 0.70 -5.18 -4.26
N SER A 56 -0.01 -6.12 -4.87
CA SER A 56 -0.61 -5.92 -6.19
C SER A 56 -1.66 -4.80 -6.20
N LEU A 57 -2.48 -4.72 -5.16
CA LEU A 57 -3.47 -3.66 -4.96
C LEU A 57 -2.81 -2.28 -4.82
N PHE A 58 -1.80 -2.16 -3.94
CA PHE A 58 -1.04 -0.92 -3.77
C PHE A 58 -0.27 -0.54 -5.04
N THR A 59 0.27 -1.51 -5.75
CA THR A 59 1.01 -1.28 -6.99
C THR A 59 0.09 -0.71 -8.06
N ARG A 60 -1.05 -1.36 -8.34
CA ARG A 60 -2.04 -0.88 -9.33
C ARG A 60 -2.52 0.54 -9.02
N ARG A 61 -2.67 0.87 -7.74
CA ARG A 61 -3.13 2.18 -7.27
C ARG A 61 -2.10 3.28 -7.47
N ASN A 62 -0.82 3.00 -7.24
CA ASN A 62 0.27 3.98 -7.29
C ASN A 62 1.01 4.00 -8.63
N LEU A 63 0.83 2.98 -9.48
CA LEU A 63 1.44 2.88 -10.81
C LEU A 63 1.25 4.14 -11.66
N PRO A 64 0.04 4.74 -11.75
CA PRO A 64 -0.16 5.94 -12.56
C PRO A 64 0.63 7.16 -12.05
N LEU A 65 0.78 7.29 -10.73
CA LEU A 65 1.56 8.36 -10.10
C LEU A 65 3.06 8.17 -10.37
N VAL A 66 3.56 6.94 -10.24
CA VAL A 66 4.95 6.62 -10.56
C VAL A 66 5.23 6.84 -12.05
N ALA A 67 4.33 6.43 -12.94
CA ALA A 67 4.44 6.64 -14.37
C ALA A 67 4.50 8.13 -14.73
N LEU A 68 3.70 8.98 -14.08
CA LEU A 68 3.80 10.43 -14.22
C LEU A 68 5.15 10.97 -13.78
N LEU A 69 5.63 10.55 -12.62
CA LEU A 69 6.90 11.01 -12.05
C LEU A 69 8.05 10.66 -12.99
N VAL A 70 8.09 9.42 -13.48
CA VAL A 70 9.06 8.95 -14.48
C VAL A 70 8.92 9.72 -15.79
N GLY A 71 7.68 9.96 -16.26
CA GLY A 71 7.42 10.73 -17.47
C GLY A 71 7.96 12.16 -17.40
N TRP A 72 7.76 12.84 -16.26
CA TRP A 72 8.34 14.16 -16.01
C TRP A 72 9.87 14.13 -15.95
N ILE A 73 10.47 13.16 -15.26
CA ILE A 73 11.93 13.01 -15.22
C ILE A 73 12.49 12.85 -16.64
N LEU A 74 11.87 11.99 -17.45
CA LEU A 74 12.31 11.70 -18.81
C LEU A 74 12.15 12.94 -19.72
N TYR A 75 11.05 13.68 -19.57
CA TYR A 75 10.84 14.94 -20.30
C TYR A 75 11.90 16.00 -19.95
N LEU A 76 12.18 16.20 -18.65
CA LEU A 76 13.13 17.20 -18.19
C LEU A 76 14.59 16.85 -18.55
N SER A 77 14.89 15.55 -18.64
CA SER A 77 16.24 15.04 -18.97
C SER A 77 16.53 15.05 -20.47
N ILE A 78 15.67 14.43 -21.29
CA ILE A 78 15.94 14.16 -22.71
C ILE A 78 14.89 14.82 -23.63
N GLY A 79 13.67 15.01 -23.14
CA GLY A 79 12.51 15.39 -23.96
C GLY A 79 12.49 16.84 -24.47
N ARG A 80 13.36 17.73 -23.98
CA ARG A 80 13.36 19.15 -24.37
C ARG A 80 14.03 19.45 -25.72
N GLY A 81 14.82 18.52 -26.26
CA GLY A 81 15.65 18.76 -27.46
C GLY A 81 14.98 18.52 -28.81
N ILE A 82 13.70 18.13 -28.86
CA ILE A 82 13.00 17.74 -30.10
C ILE A 82 11.79 18.67 -30.29
N ASP A 83 11.87 19.63 -31.22
CA ASP A 83 10.91 20.75 -31.36
C ASP A 83 9.43 20.34 -31.43
N LEU A 84 9.08 19.36 -32.27
CA LEU A 84 7.69 18.93 -32.45
C LEU A 84 7.19 17.94 -31.37
N TRP A 85 8.07 17.07 -30.87
CA TRP A 85 7.70 16.06 -29.87
C TRP A 85 7.65 16.61 -28.46
N SER A 86 8.46 17.62 -28.16
CA SER A 86 8.52 18.27 -26.84
C SER A 86 7.18 18.89 -26.45
N GLY A 87 6.50 19.59 -27.38
CA GLY A 87 5.23 20.25 -27.12
C GLY A 87 4.07 19.28 -26.88
N LEU A 88 3.94 18.25 -27.71
CA LEU A 88 2.87 17.24 -27.57
C LEU A 88 3.05 16.43 -26.28
N PHE A 89 4.29 16.00 -25.99
CA PHE A 89 4.60 15.22 -24.80
C PHE A 89 4.38 16.05 -23.53
N PHE A 90 4.76 17.33 -23.54
CA PHE A 90 4.47 18.25 -22.47
C PHE A 90 2.96 18.43 -22.25
N GLY A 91 2.18 18.61 -23.32
CA GLY A 91 0.72 18.74 -23.24
C GLY A 91 0.08 17.50 -22.59
N LEU A 92 0.48 16.30 -23.02
CA LEU A 92 0.00 15.06 -22.42
C LEU A 92 0.40 14.92 -20.94
N LEU A 93 1.65 15.26 -20.59
CA LEU A 93 2.11 15.24 -19.20
C LEU A 93 1.35 16.25 -18.34
N ALA A 94 1.10 17.46 -18.85
CA ALA A 94 0.34 18.48 -18.14
C ALA A 94 -1.10 18.03 -17.87
N ILE A 95 -1.79 17.51 -18.89
CA ILE A 95 -3.15 17.00 -18.75
C ILE A 95 -3.19 15.82 -17.77
N SER A 96 -2.28 14.86 -17.93
CA SER A 96 -2.26 13.66 -17.07
C SER A 96 -1.90 14.01 -15.62
N THR A 97 -1.07 15.03 -15.37
CA THR A 97 -0.79 15.56 -14.03
C THR A 97 -2.04 16.11 -13.34
N LEU A 98 -3.04 16.59 -14.10
CA LEU A 98 -4.32 17.04 -13.54
C LEU A 98 -5.30 15.87 -13.32
N ILE A 99 -5.37 14.96 -14.29
CA ILE A 99 -6.35 13.85 -14.29
C ILE A 99 -5.98 12.75 -13.28
N VAL A 100 -4.70 12.37 -13.18
CA VAL A 100 -4.28 11.23 -12.35
C VAL A 100 -4.55 11.45 -10.85
N PRO A 101 -4.27 12.61 -10.24
CA PRO A 101 -4.64 12.87 -8.84
C PRO A 101 -6.15 12.83 -8.62
N LEU A 102 -6.94 13.27 -9.60
CA LEU A 102 -8.40 13.29 -9.52
C LEU A 102 -8.97 11.87 -9.54
N LEU A 103 -8.51 11.04 -10.48
CA LEU A 103 -8.85 9.60 -10.53
C LEU A 103 -8.35 8.85 -9.29
N HIS A 104 -7.16 9.24 -8.79
CA HIS A 104 -6.68 8.72 -7.53
C HIS A 104 -7.68 9.06 -6.43
N PHE A 105 -8.03 10.32 -6.19
CA PHE A 105 -9.00 10.68 -5.16
C PHE A 105 -10.35 9.94 -5.27
N MET A 106 -10.94 9.88 -6.47
CA MET A 106 -12.21 9.20 -6.72
C MET A 106 -12.16 7.68 -6.44
N GLY A 107 -11.04 7.03 -6.75
CA GLY A 107 -10.88 5.58 -6.52
C GLY A 107 -10.63 5.17 -5.07
N SER A 108 -10.60 6.12 -4.12
CA SER A 108 -10.25 5.86 -2.71
C SER A 108 -11.26 4.95 -2.01
N ALA A 109 -12.56 5.10 -2.28
CA ALA A 109 -13.61 4.26 -1.70
C ALA A 109 -13.49 2.80 -2.18
N LYS A 110 -13.28 2.60 -3.49
CA LYS A 110 -13.06 1.27 -4.08
C LYS A 110 -11.82 0.59 -3.51
N PHE A 111 -10.72 1.34 -3.38
CA PHE A 111 -9.48 0.85 -2.80
C PHE A 111 -9.66 0.38 -1.35
N ARG A 112 -10.38 1.16 -0.52
CA ARG A 112 -10.66 0.78 0.87
C ARG A 112 -11.51 -0.49 0.96
N ALA A 113 -12.51 -0.64 0.09
CA ALA A 113 -13.36 -1.82 0.04
C ALA A 113 -12.59 -3.09 -0.41
N GLU A 114 -11.71 -2.96 -1.43
CA GLU A 114 -10.86 -4.08 -1.85
C GLU A 114 -9.82 -4.42 -0.78
N LEU A 115 -9.27 -3.41 -0.08
CA LEU A 115 -8.33 -3.64 1.02
C LEU A 115 -9.01 -4.38 2.18
N SER A 116 -10.22 -3.98 2.62
CA SER A 116 -10.96 -4.68 3.67
C SER A 116 -11.36 -6.10 3.28
N ARG A 117 -11.47 -6.41 1.98
CA ARG A 117 -11.70 -7.77 1.50
C ARG A 117 -10.45 -8.65 1.61
N ILE A 118 -9.27 -8.09 1.36
CA ILE A 118 -7.98 -8.78 1.44
C ILE A 118 -7.51 -8.91 2.89
N THR A 119 -7.95 -7.99 3.76
CA THR A 119 -7.64 -7.96 5.19
C THR A 119 -8.95 -7.99 5.97
N PRO A 120 -9.60 -9.17 6.09
CA PRO A 120 -10.78 -9.32 6.94
C PRO A 120 -10.48 -8.98 8.40
#